data_AF-A0A6B3CR67-F1
#
_entry.id   AF-A0A6B3CR67-F1
#
_cell.length_a   1.000
_cell.length_b   1.000
_cell.length_c   1.000
_cell.angle_alpha   90.00
_cell.angle_beta   90.00
_cell.angle_gamma   90.00
#
_symmetry.space_group_name_H-M   'P 1'
#
loop_
_entity.id
_entity.type
_entity.pdbx_description
1 polymer ?
#
loop_
_entity_poly.entity_id
_entity_poly.type
_entity_poly.pdbx_seq_one_letter_code
_entity_poly.pdbx_strand_id
1 'polypeptide(L)' 'MEFPKPCTFPAADAARVAEQLLAVSRTRHLKPRPSALARALADAAARAAADGEPWEWTVEAA' A
#
# COMPACT_ATOMS: atom_id res chain seq x y z
N MET A 1 -2.77 -13.88 -21.24
CA MET A 1 -2.44 -12.64 -20.51
C MET A 1 -2.69 -12.96 -19.05
N GLU A 2 -1.65 -13.31 -18.28
CA GLU A 2 -1.78 -13.55 -16.84
C GLU A 2 -1.95 -12.19 -16.15
N PHE A 3 -3.09 -11.99 -15.52
CA PHE A 3 -3.29 -10.86 -14.62
C PHE A 3 -2.38 -11.04 -13.41
N PRO A 4 -1.77 -9.96 -12.88
CA PRO A 4 -0.98 -10.07 -11.67
C PRO A 4 -1.87 -10.62 -10.54
N LYS A 5 -1.41 -11.71 -9.92
CA LYS A 5 -2.13 -12.36 -8.83
C LYS A 5 -2.32 -11.36 -7.68
N PRO A 6 -3.50 -11.33 -7.03
CA PRO A 6 -3.71 -10.51 -5.85
C PRO A 6 -2.63 -10.82 -4.80
N CYS A 7 -2.02 -9.77 -4.27
CA CYS A 7 -1.10 -9.88 -3.16
C CYS A 7 -1.88 -9.65 -1.87
N THR A 8 -1.86 -10.64 -0.97
CA THR A 8 -2.52 -10.56 0.34
C THR A 8 -1.46 -10.42 1.42
N PHE A 9 -1.58 -9.38 2.25
CA PHE A 9 -0.79 -9.20 3.46
C PHE A 9 -1.64 -9.51 4.70
N PRO A 10 -1.14 -10.31 5.66
CA PRO A 10 -1.76 -10.42 6.97
C PRO A 10 -1.94 -9.05 7.64
N ALA A 11 -2.96 -8.87 8.47
CA ALA A 11 -3.24 -7.58 9.13
C ALA A 11 -2.03 -7.01 9.91
N ALA A 12 -1.25 -7.88 10.57
CA ALA A 12 -0.02 -7.49 11.26
C ALA A 12 1.05 -6.94 10.30
N ASP A 13 1.17 -7.50 9.10
CA ASP A 13 2.08 -7.02 8.07
C ASP A 13 1.53 -5.75 7.39
N ALA A 14 0.21 -5.63 7.25
CA ALA A 14 -0.43 -4.44 6.68
C ALA A 14 -0.09 -3.16 7.48
N ALA A 15 -0.04 -3.24 8.81
CA ALA A 15 0.40 -2.12 9.66
C ALA A 15 1.84 -1.69 9.34
N ARG A 16 2.76 -2.66 9.26
CA ARG A 16 4.17 -2.39 8.92
C ARG A 16 4.33 -1.84 7.51
N VAL A 17 3.56 -2.36 6.55
CA VAL A 17 3.57 -1.87 5.17
C VAL A 17 3.03 -0.45 5.08
N ALA A 18 1.99 -0.11 5.87
CA ALA A 18 1.46 1.25 5.95
C ALA A 18 2.54 2.27 6.38
N GLU A 19 3.31 1.94 7.41
CA GLU A 19 4.40 2.80 7.89
C GLU A 19 5.49 3.01 6.83
N GLN A 20 5.89 1.94 6.14
CA GLN A 20 6.89 1.99 5.08
C GLN A 20 6.41 2.84 3.89
N LEU A 21 5.17 2.65 3.46
CA LEU A 21 4.56 3.44 2.38
C LEU A 21 4.43 4.91 2.76
N LEU A 22 4.09 5.20 4.02
CA LEU A 22 4.05 6.57 4.52
C LEU A 22 5.45 7.22 4.50
N ALA A 23 6.49 6.48 4.90
CA ALA A 23 7.87 6.94 4.79
C ALA A 23 8.27 7.22 3.33
N VAL A 24 7.91 6.33 2.40
CA VAL A 24 8.14 6.52 0.96
C VAL A 24 7.42 7.77 0.45
N SER A 25 6.15 7.97 0.81
CA SER A 25 5.36 9.14 0.39
C SER A 25 6.00 10.49 0.78
N ARG A 26 6.75 10.51 1.89
CA ARG A 26 7.44 11.69 2.43
C ARG A 26 8.86 11.88 1.87
N THR A 27 9.32 11.01 0.97
CA THR A 27 10.67 11.09 0.40
C THR A 27 10.80 12.32 -0.49
N ARG A 28 11.73 13.22 -0.15
CA ARG A 28 11.92 14.52 -0.82
C ARG A 28 12.15 14.45 -2.34
N HIS A 29 12.71 13.34 -2.82
CA HIS A 29 13.09 13.14 -4.23
C HIS A 29 12.05 12.36 -5.03
N LEU A 30 10.94 11.99 -4.41
CA LEU A 30 9.88 11.24 -5.08
C LEU A 30 9.00 12.20 -5.88
N LYS A 31 8.67 11.83 -7.13
CA LYS A 31 7.76 12.61 -7.97
C LYS A 31 6.37 12.71 -7.29
N PRO A 32 5.61 13.80 -7.51
CA PRO A 32 4.31 14.00 -6.85
C PRO A 32 3.32 12.85 -7.04
N ARG A 33 3.22 12.29 -8.25
CA ARG A 33 2.26 11.21 -8.56
C ARG A 33 2.58 9.90 -7.79
N PRO A 34 3.81 9.36 -7.83
CA PRO A 34 4.19 8.24 -6.96
C PRO A 34 4.08 8.54 -5.46
N SER A 35 4.34 9.77 -5.01
CA SER A 35 4.16 10.17 -3.61
C SER A 35 2.69 10.09 -3.18
N ALA A 36 1.78 10.61 -4.00
CA ALA A 36 0.33 10.52 -3.77
C ALA A 36 -0.15 9.07 -3.77
N LEU A 37 0.35 8.24 -4.70
CA LEU A 37 0.02 6.81 -4.75
C LEU A 37 0.50 6.08 -3.48
N ALA A 38 1.75 6.31 -3.06
CA ALA A 38 2.29 5.71 -1.83
C ALA A 38 1.47 6.14 -0.60
N ARG A 39 1.03 7.40 -0.53
CA ARG A 39 0.16 7.90 0.54
C ARG A 39 -1.20 7.18 0.55
N ALA A 40 -1.84 7.04 -0.61
CA ALA A 40 -3.12 6.34 -0.74
C ALA A 40 -3.02 4.86 -0.36
N LEU A 41 -1.95 4.19 -0.76
CA LEU A 41 -1.68 2.81 -0.37
C LEU A 41 -1.42 2.68 1.14
N ALA A 42 -0.69 3.62 1.74
CA ALA A 42 -0.45 3.65 3.19
C ALA A 42 -1.78 3.77 3.96
N ASP A 43 -2.68 4.66 3.51
CA ASP A 43 -3.97 4.87 4.15
C ASP A 43 -4.88 3.62 4.01
N ALA A 44 -4.84 2.93 2.87
CA ALA A 44 -5.58 1.68 2.67
C ALA A 44 -5.04 0.55 3.57
N ALA A 45 -3.72 0.37 3.62
CA ALA A 45 -3.07 -0.63 4.47
C ALA A 45 -3.35 -0.37 5.96
N ALA A 46 -3.33 0.89 6.39
CA ALA A 46 -3.63 1.27 7.77
C ALA A 46 -5.09 0.97 8.16
N ARG A 47 -6.05 1.14 7.24
CA ARG A 47 -7.46 0.77 7.48
C ARG A 47 -7.61 -0.73 7.64
N ALA A 48 -7.06 -1.52 6.70
CA ALA A 48 -7.10 -2.98 6.79
C ALA A 48 -6.50 -3.49 8.10
N ALA A 49 -5.36 -2.93 8.52
CA ALA A 49 -4.73 -3.25 9.80
C ALA A 49 -5.61 -2.89 11.01
N ALA A 50 -6.27 -1.72 10.99
CA ALA A 50 -7.16 -1.28 12.07
C ALA A 50 -8.43 -2.15 12.16
N ASP A 51 -8.93 -2.63 11.02
CA ASP A 51 -10.08 -3.53 10.93
C ASP A 51 -9.72 -4.99 11.27
N GLY A 52 -8.42 -5.30 11.42
CA GLY A 52 -7.92 -6.66 11.67
C GLY A 52 -8.03 -7.57 10.44
N GLU A 53 -8.30 -7.00 9.27
CA GLU A 53 -8.51 -7.72 8.03
C GLU A 53 -7.21 -7.88 7.24
N PRO A 54 -7.01 -9.00 6.53
CA PRO A 54 -5.96 -9.11 5.54
C PRO A 54 -6.09 -8.02 4.47
N TRP A 55 -4.98 -7.39 4.12
CA TRP A 55 -4.97 -6.37 3.08
C TRP A 55 -4.69 -7.02 1.72
N GLU A 56 -5.70 -7.07 0.86
CA GLU A 56 -5.54 -7.45 -0.54
C GLU A 56 -5.32 -6.23 -1.42
N TRP A 57 -4.32 -6.31 -2.29
CA TRP A 57 -4.06 -5.27 -3.28
C TRP A 57 -3.63 -5.88 -4.62
N THR A 58 -4.00 -5.20 -5.70
CA THR A 58 -3.65 -5.54 -7.07
C THR A 58 -3.02 -4.32 -7.73
N VAL A 59 -2.13 -4.55 -8.69
CA VAL A 59 -1.58 -3.49 -9.54
C VAL A 59 -2.19 -3.63 -10.91
N GLU A 60 -3.01 -2.67 -11.31
CA GLU A 60 -3.48 -2.56 -12.69
C GLU A 60 -2.43 -1.77 -13.49
N ALA A 61 -1.90 -2.38 -14.54
CA ALA A 61 -1.09 -1.68 -15.52
C ALA A 61 -2.02 -0.75 -16.33
N ALA A 62 -1.78 0.56 -16.21
CA ALA A 62 -2.46 1.60 -16.99
C ALA A 62 -1.90 1.69 -18.42
#